data_AF-A0A0J6F6U3-F1
#
_entry.id   AF-A0A0J6F6U3-F1
#
_cell.length_a   1.000
_cell.length_b   1.000
_cell.length_c   1.000
_cell.angle_alpha   90.00
_cell.angle_beta   90.00
_cell.angle_gamma   90.00
#
_symmetry.space_group_name_H-M   'P 1'
#
loop_
_entity.id
_entity.type
_entity.pdbx_description
1 polymer ?
#
loop_
_entity_poly.entity_id
_entity_poly.type
_entity_poly.pdbx_seq_one_letter_code
_entity_poly.pdbx_strand_id
1 'polypeptide(L)'
;IWHLRDNLDLGMGVALNTSFGYPMVFPALFVDWRLEGRYMVNVSMMDGVEISGGMQLHKLLRLKLVGSMNGMLAFVERDGKDKIFTQQYITTGLQPELTITKSLSVPITVGLSAYRAAFYDDRTLKAMFKSMDREYDPHFSPAFYTSIAVKYGF
;
A
#
# COMPACT_ATOMS: atom_id res chain seq x y z
N ILE A 1 6.95 8.63 -16.89
CA ILE A 1 6.36 9.59 -15.93
C ILE A 1 5.99 10.83 -16.74
N TRP A 2 4.71 11.16 -16.79
CA TRP A 2 4.17 12.32 -17.49
C TRP A 2 3.93 13.43 -16.47
N HIS A 3 4.57 14.57 -16.66
CA HIS A 3 4.33 15.76 -15.86
C HIS A 3 3.21 16.55 -16.57
N LEU A 4 1.96 16.47 -16.08
CA LEU A 4 0.82 17.14 -16.73
C LEU A 4 0.68 18.61 -16.30
N ARG A 5 1.12 18.96 -15.08
CA ARG A 5 1.23 20.32 -14.54
C ARG A 5 2.46 20.40 -13.63
N ASP A 6 2.93 21.60 -13.30
CA ASP A 6 4.01 21.83 -12.30
C ASP A 6 3.75 21.17 -10.93
N ASN A 7 2.49 20.81 -10.68
CA ASN A 7 1.97 20.29 -9.43
C ASN A 7 1.43 18.86 -9.54
N LEU A 8 1.39 18.24 -10.73
CA LEU A 8 0.76 16.93 -10.96
C LEU A 8 1.63 16.02 -11.83
N ASP A 9 2.14 14.97 -11.21
CA ASP A 9 2.89 13.90 -11.84
C ASP A 9 2.01 12.66 -11.97
N LEU A 10 1.87 12.16 -13.19
CA LEU A 10 1.18 10.91 -13.48
C LEU A 10 2.20 9.92 -14.04
N GLY A 11 2.28 8.75 -13.43
CA GLY A 11 3.06 7.64 -13.93
C GLY A 11 2.20 6.43 -14.19
N MET A 12 2.58 5.72 -15.24
CA MET A 12 2.10 4.38 -15.52
C MET A 12 3.32 3.50 -15.75
N GLY A 13 3.21 2.26 -15.29
CA GLY A 13 4.21 1.23 -15.41
C GLY A 13 3.55 -0.12 -15.44
N VAL A 14 4.38 -1.16 -15.45
CA VAL A 14 3.94 -2.54 -15.35
C VAL A 14 4.68 -3.19 -14.20
N ALA A 15 3.93 -3.82 -13.31
CA ALA A 15 4.49 -4.67 -12.28
C ALA A 15 4.55 -6.10 -12.81
N LEU A 16 5.75 -6.69 -12.81
CA LEU A 16 5.94 -8.08 -13.15
C LEU A 16 5.90 -8.90 -11.87
N ASN A 17 4.97 -9.85 -11.80
CA ASN A 17 4.82 -10.74 -10.66
C ASN A 17 4.91 -12.20 -11.12
N THR A 18 5.95 -12.90 -10.72
CA THR A 18 6.19 -14.32 -11.04
C THR A 18 5.70 -15.26 -9.93
N SER A 19 5.07 -14.74 -8.88
CA SER A 19 4.67 -15.48 -7.67
C SER A 19 3.53 -16.48 -7.87
N PHE A 20 3.17 -16.82 -9.12
CA PHE A 20 2.11 -17.77 -9.44
C PHE A 20 2.59 -18.95 -10.29
N GLY A 21 3.90 -19.06 -10.55
CA GLY A 21 4.47 -20.08 -11.43
C GLY A 21 4.38 -19.72 -12.93
N TYR A 22 3.76 -18.60 -13.26
CA TYR A 22 3.79 -17.95 -14.58
C TYR A 22 3.99 -16.44 -14.38
N PRO A 23 4.76 -15.76 -15.25
CA PRO A 23 4.94 -14.31 -15.17
C PRO A 23 3.61 -13.61 -15.47
N MET A 24 3.04 -12.94 -14.48
CA MET A 24 1.92 -12.02 -14.64
C MET A 24 2.39 -10.58 -14.75
N VAL A 25 1.69 -9.82 -15.60
CA VAL A 25 1.92 -8.39 -15.80
C VAL A 25 0.70 -7.65 -15.27
N PHE A 26 0.88 -6.85 -14.23
CA PHE A 26 -0.17 -5.98 -13.68
C PHE A 26 0.08 -4.53 -14.11
N PRO A 27 -0.95 -3.78 -14.52
CA PRO A 27 -0.81 -2.36 -14.75
C PRO A 27 -0.55 -1.65 -13.41
N ALA A 28 0.54 -0.92 -13.33
CA ALA A 28 0.90 -0.12 -12.17
C ALA A 28 0.67 1.36 -12.49
N LEU A 29 -0.24 2.01 -11.79
CA LEU A 29 -0.52 3.44 -11.95
C LEU A 29 -0.05 4.20 -10.72
N PHE A 30 0.51 5.38 -10.89
CA PHE A 30 0.82 6.27 -9.77
C PHE A 30 0.51 7.72 -10.14
N VAL A 31 0.03 8.48 -9.16
CA VAL A 31 -0.36 9.88 -9.27
C VAL A 31 0.24 10.59 -8.06
N ASP A 32 1.13 11.55 -8.28
CA ASP A 32 1.59 12.47 -7.24
C ASP A 32 1.03 13.87 -7.56
N TRP A 33 0.19 14.40 -6.68
CA TRP A 33 -0.39 15.73 -6.81
C TRP A 33 0.01 16.58 -5.62
N ARG A 34 0.80 17.63 -5.86
CA ARG A 34 1.20 18.61 -4.85
C ARG A 34 0.53 19.94 -5.14
N LEU A 35 -0.45 20.33 -4.32
CA LEU A 35 -0.99 21.69 -4.41
C LEU A 35 -0.04 22.67 -3.72
N GLU A 36 0.33 23.73 -4.45
CA GLU A 36 1.26 24.80 -4.05
C GLU A 36 1.29 25.07 -2.54
N GLY A 37 2.30 24.47 -1.91
CA GLY A 37 2.82 24.84 -0.59
C GLY A 37 2.31 24.04 0.60
N ARG A 38 1.15 23.38 0.54
CA ARG A 38 0.57 22.78 1.76
C ARG A 38 -0.13 21.45 1.63
N TYR A 39 -0.62 21.01 0.48
CA TYR A 39 -1.33 19.72 0.38
C TYR A 39 -0.63 18.79 -0.59
N MET A 40 -0.48 17.53 -0.20
CA MET A 40 0.16 16.47 -0.98
C MET A 40 -0.81 15.31 -1.07
N VAL A 41 -1.23 14.93 -2.26
CA VAL A 41 -2.05 13.75 -2.51
C VAL A 41 -1.23 12.81 -3.36
N ASN A 42 -0.97 11.60 -2.88
CA ASN A 42 -0.27 10.57 -3.61
C ASN A 42 -1.17 9.33 -3.70
N VAL A 43 -1.32 8.79 -4.90
CA VAL A 43 -2.07 7.56 -5.16
C VAL A 43 -1.15 6.65 -5.93
N SER A 44 -0.92 5.44 -5.44
CA SER A 44 -0.05 4.44 -6.07
C SER A 44 -0.77 3.11 -6.13
N MET A 45 -0.65 2.42 -7.25
CA MET A 45 -1.26 1.12 -7.55
C MET A 45 -0.19 0.08 -7.96
N MET A 46 1.05 0.21 -7.46
CA MET A 46 2.17 -0.63 -7.94
C MET A 46 2.11 -2.09 -7.47
N ASP A 47 1.84 -2.32 -6.18
CA ASP A 47 1.75 -3.67 -5.57
C ASP A 47 0.48 -3.81 -4.70
N GLY A 48 -0.45 -2.88 -4.88
CA GLY A 48 -1.56 -2.60 -3.98
C GLY A 48 -2.00 -1.15 -4.15
N VAL A 49 -3.15 -0.79 -3.60
CA VAL A 49 -3.67 0.58 -3.65
C VAL A 49 -3.21 1.34 -2.42
N GLU A 50 -2.23 2.21 -2.58
CA GLU A 50 -1.79 3.15 -1.57
C GLU A 50 -2.29 4.56 -1.91
N ILE A 51 -3.04 5.16 -1.00
CA ILE A 51 -3.53 6.52 -1.09
C ILE A 51 -3.01 7.26 0.11
N SER A 52 -2.31 8.36 -0.08
CA SER A 52 -1.93 9.26 0.99
C SER A 52 -2.33 10.69 0.69
N GLY A 53 -2.89 11.36 1.67
CA GLY A 53 -3.27 12.77 1.63
C GLY A 53 -2.64 13.48 2.81
N GLY A 54 -1.61 14.28 2.58
CA GLY A 54 -0.94 15.05 3.60
C GLY A 54 -1.09 16.54 3.48
N MET A 55 -0.86 17.20 4.61
CA MET A 55 -0.74 18.63 4.70
C MET A 55 0.49 19.07 5.50
N GLN A 56 1.17 20.10 5.02
CA GLN A 56 2.27 20.73 5.71
C GLN A 56 1.73 21.80 6.67
N LEU A 57 1.64 21.45 7.95
CA LEU A 57 1.22 22.38 9.01
C LEU A 57 2.33 23.36 9.36
N HIS A 58 3.57 22.86 9.50
CA HIS A 58 4.73 23.66 9.87
C HIS A 58 6.00 23.15 9.21
N LYS A 59 7.09 23.94 9.23
CA LYS A 59 8.41 23.50 8.73
C LYS A 59 8.94 22.24 9.44
N LEU A 60 8.50 22.00 10.68
CA LEU A 60 8.91 20.84 11.48
C LEU A 60 7.84 19.74 11.55
N LEU A 61 6.60 20.01 11.19
CA LEU A 61 5.48 19.07 11.33
C LEU A 61 4.69 18.97 10.04
N ARG A 62 4.75 17.79 9.42
CA ARG A 62 3.88 17.41 8.30
C ARG A 62 2.90 16.36 8.81
N LEU A 63 1.64 16.48 8.46
CA LEU A 63 0.63 15.48 8.78
C LEU A 63 0.23 14.77 7.50
N LYS A 64 0.36 13.45 7.42
CA LYS A 64 -0.15 12.66 6.29
C LYS A 64 -1.28 11.78 6.77
N LEU A 65 -2.32 11.61 5.98
CA LEU A 65 -3.30 10.53 6.12
C LEU A 65 -2.87 9.48 5.11
N VAL A 66 -2.69 8.24 5.52
CA VAL A 66 -2.27 7.12 4.67
C VAL A 66 -3.32 6.03 4.73
N GLY A 67 -3.73 5.52 3.58
CA GLY A 67 -4.57 4.36 3.39
C GLY A 67 -3.87 3.43 2.43
N SER A 68 -3.42 2.29 2.91
CA SER A 68 -2.65 1.33 2.12
C SER A 68 -3.39 0.00 2.10
N MET A 69 -3.76 -0.46 0.92
CA MET A 69 -4.29 -1.79 0.66
C MET A 69 -3.21 -2.57 -0.06
N ASN A 70 -2.57 -3.49 0.65
CA ASN A 70 -1.51 -4.33 0.10
C ASN A 70 -1.90 -5.80 0.22
N GLY A 71 -1.34 -6.63 -0.65
CA GLY A 71 -1.58 -8.07 -0.64
C GLY A 71 -0.29 -8.83 -0.83
N MET A 72 0.02 -9.75 0.08
CA MET A 72 1.15 -10.66 -0.07
C MET A 72 0.65 -12.05 -0.45
N LEU A 73 1.35 -12.67 -1.39
CA LEU A 73 1.10 -14.03 -1.82
C LEU A 73 2.32 -14.85 -1.42
N ALA A 74 2.12 -15.88 -0.61
CA ALA A 74 3.19 -16.77 -0.16
C ALA A 74 2.92 -18.19 -0.67
N PHE A 75 3.98 -18.84 -1.16
CA PHE A 75 3.95 -20.24 -1.51
C PHE A 75 4.03 -21.09 -0.25
N VAL A 76 3.09 -22.01 -0.06
CA VAL A 76 3.14 -22.96 1.05
C VAL A 76 2.92 -24.36 0.51
N GLU A 77 3.89 -25.24 0.73
CA GLU A 77 3.77 -26.66 0.45
C GLU A 77 3.17 -27.36 1.69
N ARG A 78 1.97 -27.95 1.54
CA ARG A 78 1.31 -28.68 2.62
C ARG A 78 0.73 -29.98 2.05
N ASP A 79 1.11 -31.12 2.64
CA ASP A 79 0.69 -32.47 2.22
C ASP A 79 1.00 -32.80 0.74
N GLY A 80 2.19 -32.43 0.24
CA GLY A 80 2.62 -32.77 -1.13
C GLY A 80 1.81 -32.11 -2.24
N LYS A 81 1.05 -31.06 -1.92
CA LYS A 81 0.31 -30.22 -2.87
C LYS A 81 0.71 -28.76 -2.67
N ASP A 82 1.09 -28.11 -3.76
CA ASP A 82 1.44 -26.71 -3.75
C ASP A 82 0.17 -25.84 -3.57
N LYS A 83 0.11 -25.05 -2.48
CA LYS A 83 -0.97 -24.11 -2.21
C LYS A 83 -0.47 -22.67 -2.20
N ILE A 84 -1.34 -21.72 -2.56
CA ILE A 84 -1.04 -20.29 -2.49
C ILE A 84 -1.75 -19.71 -1.28
N PHE A 85 -0.96 -19.14 -0.36
CA PHE A 85 -1.47 -18.36 0.76
C PHE A 85 -1.57 -16.90 0.34
N THR A 86 -2.79 -16.40 0.18
CA THR A 86 -3.05 -14.99 -0.16
C THR A 86 -3.42 -14.24 1.11
N GLN A 87 -2.61 -13.27 1.50
CA GLN A 87 -2.87 -12.38 2.62
C GLN A 87 -3.07 -10.96 2.12
N GLN A 88 -4.29 -10.44 2.21
CA GLN A 88 -4.59 -9.04 1.91
C GLN A 88 -4.76 -8.28 3.22
N TYR A 89 -4.17 -7.08 3.30
CA TYR A 89 -4.28 -6.20 4.44
C TYR A 89 -4.57 -4.76 4.01
N ILE A 90 -5.59 -4.17 4.63
CA ILE A 90 -5.98 -2.77 4.47
C ILE A 90 -5.65 -2.05 5.76
N THR A 91 -4.73 -1.11 5.68
CA THR A 91 -4.36 -0.22 6.78
C THR A 91 -4.77 1.20 6.44
N THR A 92 -5.32 1.91 7.42
CA THR A 92 -5.62 3.33 7.29
C THR A 92 -5.21 4.04 8.56
N GLY A 93 -4.61 5.22 8.45
CA GLY A 93 -4.05 5.90 9.61
C GLY A 93 -3.52 7.27 9.31
N LEU A 94 -3.21 7.98 10.37
CA LEU A 94 -2.50 9.24 10.33
C LEU A 94 -1.01 8.96 10.48
N GLN A 95 -0.21 9.50 9.58
CA GLN A 95 1.25 9.52 9.62
C GLN A 95 1.77 10.95 9.84
N PRO A 96 1.78 11.48 11.07
CA PRO A 96 2.56 12.66 11.41
C PRO A 96 4.07 12.43 11.18
N GLU A 97 4.71 13.34 10.48
CA GLU A 97 6.15 13.34 10.20
C GLU A 97 6.80 14.56 10.84
N LEU A 98 7.63 14.29 11.84
CA LEU A 98 8.38 15.29 12.60
C LEU A 98 9.76 15.45 11.97
N THR A 99 10.01 16.60 11.37
CA THR A 99 11.32 16.96 10.81
C THR A 99 12.11 17.71 11.86
N ILE A 100 13.08 17.03 12.48
CA ILE A 100 13.93 17.58 13.55
C ILE A 100 15.05 18.43 12.94
N THR A 101 15.65 17.95 11.84
CA THR A 101 16.74 18.61 11.12
C THR A 101 16.51 18.48 9.61
N LYS A 102 17.14 19.32 8.78
CA LYS A 102 17.10 19.18 7.31
C LYS A 102 17.40 17.76 6.81
N SER A 103 18.16 16.97 7.57
CA SER A 103 18.58 15.61 7.22
C SER A 103 17.95 14.52 8.11
N LEU A 104 17.04 14.85 9.04
CA LEU A 104 16.42 13.89 9.96
C LEU A 104 14.92 14.13 10.08
N SER A 105 14.12 13.17 9.64
CA SER A 105 12.67 13.16 9.80
C SER A 105 12.19 11.84 10.40
N VAL A 106 11.25 11.92 11.33
CA VAL A 106 10.65 10.75 11.99
C VAL A 106 9.15 10.73 11.67
N PRO A 107 8.72 9.97 10.65
CA PRO A 107 7.32 9.63 10.46
C PRO A 107 6.86 8.61 11.50
N ILE A 108 5.77 8.93 12.19
CA ILE A 108 5.04 8.06 13.10
C ILE A 108 3.71 7.78 12.44
N THR A 109 3.38 6.53 12.14
CA THR A 109 2.06 6.13 11.60
C THR A 109 1.24 5.57 12.74
N VAL A 110 0.03 6.06 12.92
CA VAL A 110 -0.94 5.57 13.90
C VAL A 110 -2.27 5.40 13.20
N GLY A 111 -2.82 4.19 13.24
CA GLY A 111 -4.00 3.86 12.47
C GLY A 111 -4.64 2.55 12.90
N LEU A 112 -5.53 2.08 12.04
CA LEU A 112 -6.26 0.85 12.19
C LEU A 112 -6.03 0.00 10.93
N SER A 113 -5.70 -1.26 11.14
CA SER A 113 -5.77 -2.29 10.11
C SER A 113 -7.22 -2.75 10.04
N ALA A 114 -8.00 -2.19 9.10
CA ALA A 114 -9.43 -2.43 8.99
C ALA A 114 -9.76 -3.85 8.52
N TYR A 115 -8.93 -4.42 7.65
CA TYR A 115 -9.16 -5.73 7.07
C TYR A 115 -7.85 -6.49 6.95
N ARG A 116 -7.83 -7.73 7.43
CA ARG A 116 -6.72 -8.65 7.22
C ARG A 116 -7.30 -10.02 6.92
N ALA A 117 -7.38 -10.38 5.65
CA ALA A 117 -7.86 -11.69 5.26
C ALA A 117 -6.72 -12.54 4.74
N ALA A 118 -6.69 -13.79 5.21
CA ALA A 118 -5.68 -14.77 4.89
C ALA A 118 -6.41 -16.01 4.39
N PHE A 119 -6.32 -16.27 3.09
CA PHE A 119 -6.99 -17.41 2.45
C PHE A 119 -5.96 -18.36 1.86
N TYR A 120 -6.26 -19.66 1.96
CA TYR A 120 -5.51 -20.71 1.27
C TYR A 120 -6.29 -21.05 -0.01
N ASP A 121 -5.74 -20.71 -1.17
CA ASP A 121 -6.35 -20.99 -2.48
C ASP A 121 -5.47 -21.94 -3.32
N ASP A 122 -6.11 -22.69 -4.22
CA ASP A 122 -5.45 -23.57 -5.17
C ASP A 122 -4.71 -22.78 -6.27
N ARG A 123 -3.65 -23.35 -6.85
CA ARG A 123 -2.80 -22.75 -7.91
C ARG A 123 -3.51 -22.56 -9.25
N THR A 124 -4.56 -21.75 -9.33
CA THR A 124 -5.26 -21.49 -10.59
C THR A 124 -5.69 -20.03 -10.72
N LEU A 125 -5.49 -19.40 -11.90
CA LEU A 125 -6.04 -18.08 -12.26
C LEU A 125 -7.55 -17.96 -11.97
N LYS A 126 -8.25 -19.08 -12.17
CA LYS A 126 -9.68 -19.20 -11.91
C LYS A 126 -10.01 -19.01 -10.45
N ALA A 127 -9.16 -19.45 -9.52
CA ALA A 127 -9.34 -19.29 -8.08
C ALA A 127 -9.20 -17.82 -7.68
N MET A 128 -8.27 -17.05 -8.27
CA MET A 128 -8.12 -15.60 -8.04
C MET A 128 -9.34 -14.78 -8.47
N PHE A 129 -9.86 -15.04 -9.67
CA PHE A 129 -11.10 -14.39 -10.12
C PHE A 129 -12.29 -14.79 -9.24
N LYS A 130 -12.35 -16.06 -8.80
CA LYS A 130 -13.38 -16.54 -7.88
C LYS A 130 -13.22 -16.05 -6.44
N SER A 131 -12.04 -15.59 -6.03
CA SER A 131 -11.82 -14.95 -4.73
C SER A 131 -12.07 -13.44 -4.75
N MET A 132 -12.01 -12.77 -5.92
CA MET A 132 -12.61 -11.43 -6.10
C MET A 132 -14.14 -11.47 -6.09
N ASP A 133 -14.75 -12.53 -6.61
CA ASP A 133 -16.21 -12.69 -6.75
C ASP A 133 -16.87 -13.32 -5.50
N ARG A 134 -16.09 -13.73 -4.49
CA ARG A 134 -16.63 -14.34 -3.27
C ARG A 134 -16.91 -13.30 -2.20
N GLU A 135 -18.19 -12.97 -2.09
CA GLU A 135 -18.87 -12.37 -0.96
C GLU A 135 -18.77 -13.32 0.27
N TYR A 136 -17.64 -13.37 0.99
CA TYR A 136 -17.62 -14.07 2.28
C TYR A 136 -16.51 -13.69 3.28
N ASP A 137 -16.99 -13.10 4.38
CA ASP A 137 -16.49 -13.02 5.75
C ASP A 137 -15.65 -14.23 6.23
N PRO A 138 -14.44 -14.00 6.74
CA PRO A 138 -14.32 -13.89 8.19
C PRO A 138 -13.46 -12.67 8.55
N HIS A 139 -14.11 -11.65 9.13
CA HIS A 139 -13.44 -10.45 9.60
C HIS A 139 -12.43 -10.78 10.72
N PHE A 140 -11.14 -10.58 10.44
CA PHE A 140 -10.19 -10.28 11.51
C PHE A 140 -10.50 -8.90 12.08
N SER A 141 -10.56 -8.80 13.41
CA SER A 141 -10.91 -7.58 14.11
C SER A 141 -10.02 -6.40 13.69
N PRO A 142 -10.58 -5.18 13.54
CA PRO A 142 -9.80 -3.99 13.28
C PRO A 142 -8.70 -3.87 14.33
N ALA A 143 -7.45 -3.99 13.90
CA ALA A 143 -6.30 -4.02 14.80
C ALA A 143 -5.64 -2.65 14.84
N PHE A 144 -5.26 -2.19 16.02
CA PHE A 144 -4.47 -0.97 16.15
C PHE A 144 -3.10 -1.17 15.50
N TYR A 145 -2.75 -0.29 14.56
CA TYR A 145 -1.48 -0.28 13.87
C TYR A 145 -0.70 0.97 14.26
N THR A 146 0.50 0.79 14.80
CA THR A 146 1.44 1.88 15.05
C THR A 146 2.79 1.51 14.48
N SER A 147 3.42 2.45 13.77
CA SER A 147 4.78 2.28 13.27
C SER A 147 5.55 3.57 13.43
N ILE A 148 6.84 3.45 13.71
CA ILE A 148 7.76 4.57 13.84
C ILE A 148 8.90 4.28 12.87
N ALA A 149 9.18 5.21 11.97
CA ALA A 149 10.29 5.11 11.04
C ALA A 149 11.20 6.33 11.20
N VAL A 150 12.48 6.13 10.90
CA VAL A 150 13.51 7.17 10.94
C VAL A 150 14.05 7.35 9.53
N LYS A 151 13.89 8.55 8.97
CA LYS A 151 14.47 8.95 7.69
C LYS A 151 15.70 9.81 7.98
N TYR A 152 16.85 9.35 7.49
CA TYR A 152 18.13 10.05 7.63
C TYR A 152 18.76 10.23 6.24
N GLY A 153 19.20 11.46 5.93
CA GLY A 153 19.89 11.79 4.67
C GLY A 153 18.96 12.19 3.51
N PHE A 154 18.40 13.40 3.59
CA PHE A 154 17.64 14.03 2.49
C PHE A 154 18.55 14.70 1.47
#